data_AF-A0A2V5R7N4-F1
#
_entry.id   AF-A0A2V5R7N4-F1
#
_cell.length_a   1.000
_cell.length_b   1.000
_cell.length_c   1.000
_cell.angle_alpha   90.00
_cell.angle_beta   90.00
_cell.angle_gamma   90.00
#
_symmetry.space_group_name_H-M   'P 1'
#
loop_
_entity.id
_entity.type
_entity.pdbx_description
1 polymer ?
#
loop_
_entity_poly.entity_id
_entity_poly.type
_entity_poly.pdbx_seq_one_letter_code
_entity_poly.pdbx_strand_id
1 'polypeptide(L)'
;MNLFCVGLSHHTANVETRERFAGSAGVDSTLRAAGCAEALVLTTCNRVEVYGASEKRVSTDLIAECLARHDQSASALTDRHYSDVPPFYRYEDEKCVQHL
;
A
#
# COMPACT_ATOMS: atom_id res chain seq x y z
N MET A 1 2.21 -1.60 20.16
CA MET A 1 1.47 -1.20 18.96
C MET A 1 1.94 0.16 18.45
N ASN A 2 2.50 0.23 17.25
CA ASN A 2 2.93 1.46 16.58
C ASN A 2 2.03 1.75 15.39
N LEU A 3 1.77 3.03 15.11
CA LEU A 3 0.97 3.47 13.97
C LEU A 3 1.87 3.75 12.78
N PHE A 4 1.39 3.42 11.58
CA PHE A 4 2.11 3.77 10.36
C PHE A 4 1.16 4.04 9.20
N CYS A 5 1.64 4.83 8.25
CA CYS A 5 1.01 5.06 6.96
C CYS A 5 2.00 4.69 5.86
N VAL A 6 1.55 3.92 4.88
CA VAL A 6 2.30 3.62 3.64
C VAL A 6 1.41 3.93 2.46
N GLY A 7 1.91 4.71 1.48
CA GLY A 7 1.06 5.05 0.35
C GLY A 7 1.74 5.66 -0.86
N LEU A 8 0.90 5.90 -1.86
CA LEU A 8 1.19 6.60 -3.10
C LEU A 8 0.28 7.83 -3.20
N SER A 9 0.80 8.90 -3.79
CA SER A 9 0.07 10.16 -4.01
C SER A 9 0.24 10.62 -5.44
N HIS A 10 -0.68 11.46 -5.94
CA HIS A 10 -0.55 12.11 -7.25
C HIS A 10 0.77 12.90 -7.41
N HIS A 11 1.41 13.30 -6.30
CA HIS A 11 2.72 13.96 -6.33
C HIS A 11 3.86 13.01 -6.72
N THR A 12 3.73 11.70 -6.44
CA THR A 12 4.79 10.71 -6.63
C THR A 12 4.45 9.62 -7.65
N ALA A 13 3.18 9.50 -8.03
CA ALA A 13 2.69 8.48 -8.95
C ALA A 13 1.55 9.02 -9.82
N ASN A 14 1.57 8.67 -11.11
CA ASN A 14 0.48 8.97 -12.03
C ASN A 14 -0.79 8.14 -11.69
N VAL A 15 -1.89 8.39 -12.42
CA VAL A 15 -3.15 7.69 -12.18
C VAL A 15 -3.05 6.19 -12.45
N GLU A 16 -2.45 5.78 -13.57
CA GLU A 16 -2.32 4.37 -13.95
C GLU A 16 -1.58 3.55 -12.89
N THR A 17 -0.50 4.11 -12.36
CA THR A 17 0.27 3.50 -11.26
C THR A 17 -0.59 3.35 -10.02
N ARG A 18 -1.33 4.38 -9.60
CA ARG A 18 -2.18 4.31 -8.40
C ARG A 18 -3.32 3.31 -8.56
N GLU A 19 -3.91 3.21 -9.75
CA GLU A 19 -4.96 2.22 -10.04
C GLU A 19 -4.48 0.77 -9.89
N ARG A 20 -3.21 0.49 -10.18
CA ARG A 20 -2.61 -0.84 -9.96
C ARG A 20 -2.49 -1.21 -8.48
N PHE A 21 -2.43 -0.22 -7.59
CA PHE A 21 -2.29 -0.43 -6.14
C PHE A 21 -3.56 -0.13 -5.35
N ALA A 22 -4.69 0.16 -6.00
CA ALA A 22 -5.92 0.58 -5.34
C ALA A 22 -6.53 -0.44 -4.34
N GLY A 23 -5.89 -1.60 -4.16
CA GLY A 23 -6.38 -2.72 -3.38
C GLY A 23 -7.44 -3.52 -4.12
N SER A 24 -7.64 -4.76 -3.69
CA SER A 24 -8.74 -5.62 -4.11
C SER A 24 -9.73 -5.80 -2.96
N ALA A 25 -10.91 -6.34 -3.27
CA ALA A 25 -11.86 -6.71 -2.22
C ALA A 25 -11.20 -7.66 -1.21
N GLY A 26 -11.23 -7.29 0.07
CA GLY A 26 -10.63 -8.09 1.15
C GLY A 26 -9.18 -7.77 1.48
N VAL A 27 -8.57 -6.72 0.90
CA VAL A 27 -7.20 -6.29 1.22
C VAL A 27 -6.95 -6.10 2.73
N ASP A 28 -7.93 -5.64 3.50
CA ASP A 28 -7.80 -5.51 4.97
C ASP A 28 -7.51 -6.84 5.66
N SER A 29 -8.06 -7.94 5.14
CA SER A 29 -7.80 -9.29 5.67
C SER A 29 -6.38 -9.76 5.38
N THR A 30 -5.87 -9.46 4.17
CA THR A 30 -4.49 -9.73 3.78
C THR A 30 -3.51 -8.91 4.62
N LEU A 31 -3.80 -7.63 4.84
CA LEU A 31 -2.99 -6.75 5.69
C LEU A 31 -2.95 -7.23 7.15
N ARG A 32 -4.07 -7.74 7.67
CA ARG A 32 -4.10 -8.38 8.99
C ARG A 32 -3.26 -9.65 9.05
N ALA A 33 -3.35 -10.50 8.02
CA ALA A 33 -2.50 -11.69 7.92
C ALA A 33 -1.01 -11.35 7.78
N ALA A 34 -0.68 -10.19 7.19
CA ALA A 34 0.67 -9.65 7.08
C ALA A 34 1.23 -9.06 8.39
N GLY A 35 0.45 -9.05 9.48
CA GLY A 35 0.90 -8.63 10.80
C GLY A 35 0.38 -7.26 11.26
N CYS A 36 -0.55 -6.65 10.53
CA CYS A 36 -1.28 -5.49 11.03
C CYS A 36 -2.34 -5.96 12.05
N ALA A 37 -2.30 -5.46 13.27
CA ALA A 37 -3.36 -5.67 14.25
C ALA A 37 -4.66 -4.96 13.80
N GLU A 38 -4.50 -3.75 13.28
CA GLU A 38 -5.55 -2.96 12.65
C GLU A 38 -5.05 -2.43 11.31
N ALA A 39 -5.95 -2.34 10.34
CA ALA A 39 -5.63 -1.82 9.00
C ALA A 39 -6.85 -1.07 8.44
N LEU A 40 -6.58 0.06 7.81
CA LEU A 40 -7.51 0.88 7.05
C LEU A 40 -6.88 1.16 5.68
N VAL A 41 -7.58 0.80 4.61
CA VAL A 41 -7.19 1.19 3.25
C VAL A 41 -7.97 2.43 2.82
N LEU A 42 -7.24 3.48 2.46
CA LEU A 42 -7.77 4.74 1.93
C LEU A 42 -7.42 4.87 0.45
N THR A 43 -8.39 4.59 -0.40
CA THR A 43 -8.26 4.72 -1.86
C THR A 43 -9.11 5.88 -2.35
N THR A 44 -8.47 6.85 -3.02
CA THR A 44 -9.13 8.00 -3.66
C THR A 44 -8.53 8.24 -5.05
N CYS A 45 -9.05 9.22 -5.78
CA CYS A 45 -8.42 9.67 -7.03
C CYS A 45 -7.05 10.34 -6.85
N ASN A 46 -6.70 10.75 -5.62
CA ASN A 46 -5.49 11.52 -5.31
C ASN A 46 -4.42 10.71 -4.58
N ARG A 47 -4.79 9.62 -3.93
CA ARG A 47 -3.88 8.79 -3.13
C ARG A 47 -4.44 7.39 -2.90
N VAL A 48 -3.51 6.47 -2.64
CA VAL A 48 -3.75 5.11 -2.18
C VAL A 48 -2.87 4.90 -0.96
N GLU A 49 -3.47 4.70 0.20
CA GLU A 49 -2.78 4.63 1.48
C GLU A 49 -3.27 3.46 2.32
N VAL A 50 -2.38 2.89 3.10
CA VAL A 50 -2.69 1.97 4.20
C VAL A 50 -2.27 2.63 5.50
N TYR A 51 -3.24 2.82 6.38
CA TYR A 51 -3.01 3.15 7.77
C TYR A 51 -3.11 1.86 8.58
N GLY A 52 -2.03 1.52 9.29
CA GLY A 52 -1.94 0.28 10.04
C GLY A 52 -1.44 0.51 11.45
N ALA A 53 -1.87 -0.38 12.34
CA ALA A 53 -1.32 -0.50 13.68
C ALA A 53 -0.70 -1.89 13.83
N SER A 54 0.55 -2.00 14.27
CA SER A 54 1.23 -3.29 14.41
C SER A 54 2.18 -3.34 15.61
N GLU A 55 2.37 -4.53 16.19
CA GLU A 55 3.37 -4.74 17.26
C GLU A 55 4.80 -4.77 16.73
N LYS A 56 4.98 -5.31 15.52
CA LYS A 56 6.25 -5.36 14.81
C LYS A 56 6.14 -4.55 13.53
N ARG A 57 7.25 -3.97 13.08
CA ARG A 57 7.31 -3.25 11.81
C ARG A 57 6.91 -4.18 10.66
N VAL A 58 5.85 -3.82 9.93
CA VAL A 58 5.50 -4.41 8.65
C VAL A 58 6.28 -3.66 7.56
N SER A 59 6.95 -4.38 6.66
CA SER A 59 7.77 -3.75 5.60
C SER A 59 6.88 -3.02 4.59
N THR A 60 7.39 -1.93 4.02
CA THR A 60 6.70 -1.20 2.95
C THR A 60 6.41 -2.09 1.75
N ASP A 61 7.34 -2.98 1.39
CA ASP A 61 7.19 -3.89 0.25
C ASP A 61 6.02 -4.86 0.47
N LEU A 62 5.88 -5.42 1.67
CA LEU A 62 4.76 -6.32 1.98
C LEU A 62 3.41 -5.60 1.92
N ILE A 63 3.36 -4.33 2.37
CA ILE A 63 2.16 -3.51 2.23
C ILE A 63 1.85 -3.22 0.76
N ALA A 64 2.87 -2.91 -0.04
CA ALA A 64 2.73 -2.66 -1.48
C ALA A 64 2.24 -3.91 -2.22
N GLU A 65 2.76 -5.09 -1.87
CA GLU A 65 2.28 -6.38 -2.38
C GLU A 65 0.82 -6.63 -2.03
N CYS A 66 0.40 -6.33 -0.79
CA CYS A 66 -1.01 -6.46 -0.39
C CYS A 66 -1.94 -5.53 -1.19
N LEU A 67 -1.45 -4.34 -1.53
CA LEU A 67 -2.19 -3.34 -2.30
C LEU A 67 -2.24 -3.64 -3.81
N ALA A 68 -1.27 -4.41 -4.33
CA ALA A 68 -1.17 -4.72 -5.74
C ALA A 68 -2.42 -5.49 -6.22
N ARG A 69 -3.10 -4.94 -7.21
CA ARG A 69 -4.19 -5.65 -7.90
C ARG A 69 -3.57 -6.71 -8.81
N HIS A 70 -3.74 -7.97 -8.42
CA HIS A 70 -3.45 -9.09 -9.31
C HIS A 70 -4.52 -9.16 -10.39
N ASP A 71 -4.21 -8.66 -11.58
CA ASP A 71 -5.03 -8.92 -12.75
C ASP A 71 -4.91 -10.41 -13.12
N GLN A 72 -6.01 -11.17 -13.02
CA GLN A 72 -6.06 -12.58 -13.44
C GLN A 72 -5.85 -12.75 -14.96
N SER A 73 -5.85 -11.67 -15.73
CA SER A 73 -5.61 -11.67 -17.18
C SER A 73 -4.14 -11.47 -17.58
N ALA A 74 -3.24 -11.14 -16.65
CA ALA A 74 -1.86 -10.78 -16.99
C ALA A 74 -0.87 -11.90 -16.68
N SER A 75 -1.01 -13.04 -17.36
CA SER A 75 0.12 -13.95 -17.65
C SER A 75 1.07 -13.29 -18.67
N ALA A 76 1.60 -12.11 -18.33
CA ALA A 76 2.51 -11.33 -19.18
C ALA A 76 3.34 -10.31 -18.36
N LEU A 77 3.59 -10.56 -17.08
CA LEU A 77 4.36 -9.64 -16.21
C LEU A 77 5.54 -10.31 -15.50
N THR A 78 6.01 -11.46 -15.99
CA THR A 78 7.32 -12.00 -15.58
C THR A 78 8.51 -11.21 -16.14
N ASP A 79 8.30 -10.14 -16.91
CA ASP A 79 9.39 -9.45 -17.63
C ASP A 79 9.26 -7.92 -17.73
N ARG A 80 8.61 -7.26 -16.77
CA ARG A 80 8.67 -5.78 -16.66
C ARG A 80 9.43 -5.38 -15.41
N HIS A 81 10.71 -5.12 -15.60
CA HIS A 81 11.65 -4.42 -14.72
C HIS A 81 11.12 -4.15 -13.31
N TYR A 82 11.64 -4.87 -12.32
CA TYR A 82 11.57 -4.59 -10.87
C TYR A 82 12.14 -3.20 -10.48
N SER A 83 12.49 -2.37 -11.46
CA SER A 83 13.17 -1.07 -11.31
C SER A 83 12.21 0.14 -11.29
N ASP A 84 10.91 -0.06 -11.48
CA ASP A 84 9.92 1.03 -11.58
C ASP A 84 8.79 0.89 -10.54
N VAL A 85 9.09 0.28 -9.39
CA VAL A 85 8.20 0.34 -8.23
C VAL A 85 8.18 1.80 -7.77
N PRO A 86 7.02 2.47 -7.76
CA PRO A 86 6.96 3.86 -7.35
C PRO A 86 7.41 3.95 -5.88
N PRO A 87 8.16 4.99 -5.49
CA PRO A 87 8.61 5.11 -4.12
C PRO A 87 7.39 5.37 -3.23
N PHE A 88 6.89 4.32 -2.58
CA PHE A 88 5.92 4.44 -1.51
C PHE A 88 6.53 5.31 -0.41
N TYR A 89 5.84 6.38 -0.02
CA TYR A 89 6.22 7.10 1.18
C TYR A 89 5.75 6.32 2.40
N ARG A 90 6.43 6.56 3.52
CA ARG A 90 6.09 5.97 4.80
C ARG A 90 6.20 6.99 5.92
N TYR A 91 5.18 7.02 6.76
CA TYR A 91 5.12 7.79 7.99
C TYR A 91 4.90 6.86 9.18
N GLU A 92 5.48 7.20 10.32
CA GLU A 92 5.32 6.46 11.58
C GLU A 92 4.72 7.37 12.65
N ASP A 93 4.00 6.76 13.58
CA ASP A 93 3.53 7.34 14.83
C ASP A 93 2.90 8.72 14.64
N GLU A 94 3.46 9.77 15.26
CA GLU A 94 2.90 11.12 15.20
C GLU A 94 2.79 11.64 13.75
N LYS A 95 3.77 11.34 12.89
CA LYS A 95 3.73 11.77 11.48
C LYS A 95 2.64 11.04 10.69
N CYS A 96 2.32 9.79 11.07
CA CYS A 96 1.22 9.05 10.47
C CYS A 96 -0.11 9.75 10.78
N VAL A 97 -0.33 10.15 12.04
CA VAL A 97 -1.57 10.82 12.47
C VAL A 97 -1.69 12.23 11.88
N GLN A 98 -0.59 12.99 11.81
CA GLN A 98 -0.57 14.34 11.23
C GLN A 98 -0.86 14.37 9.72
N HIS A 99 -0.62 13.26 9.02
CA HIS A 99 -0.79 13.16 7.56
C HIS A 99 -2.23 12.82 7.13
N LEU A 100 -3.01 12.18 8.00
CA LEU A 100 -4.40 11.74 7.72
C LEU A 100 -5.35 12.91 7.40
#